data_AF-A0A962UVH3-F1
#
_entry.id   AF-A0A962UVH3-F1
#
_cell.length_a   1.000
_cell.length_b   1.000
_cell.length_c   1.000
_cell.angle_alpha   90.00
_cell.angle_beta   90.00
_cell.angle_gamma   90.00
#
_symmetry.space_group_name_H-M   'P 1'
#
loop_
_entity.id
_entity.type
_entity.pdbx_description
1 polymer ?
#
loop_
_entity_poly.entity_id
_entity_poly.type
_entity_poly.pdbx_seq_one_letter_code
_entity_poly.pdbx_strand_id
1 'polypeptide(L)'
;FDVAGQQVTAPVTSLRSVAWDSFNVNFFVAGSPALIDGLPVTYLSSMHLDASSEGLTVELAQRFPAVSVLDVRPILGQVREIMERGSLAVEMVFVFTLIAAALVTVAAAEVSRDERAREVAVMRTLGVSRRQLLAAVLTEFGVLGLVGGLLAALLAGVTGALIATELFDLPGRISATVWWLGVGGGTLVVALVGWLATRRLIGVPPMQVLNSA
;
A
#
# COMPACT_ATOMS: atom_id res chain seq x y z
N PHE A 1 -6.44 44.01 -14.19
CA PHE A 1 -6.68 43.23 -12.95
C PHE A 1 -7.24 44.19 -11.92
N ASP A 2 -8.20 43.77 -11.09
CA ASP A 2 -8.75 44.61 -10.04
C ASP A 2 -7.95 44.38 -8.75
N VAL A 3 -7.37 45.44 -8.18
CA VAL A 3 -6.66 45.40 -6.90
C VAL A 3 -7.35 46.39 -5.96
N ALA A 4 -8.01 45.87 -4.92
CA ALA A 4 -8.70 46.67 -3.92
C ALA A 4 -9.75 47.66 -4.50
N GLY A 5 -10.41 47.30 -5.62
CA GLY A 5 -11.42 48.13 -6.29
C GLY A 5 -10.85 49.10 -7.33
N GLN A 6 -9.53 49.11 -7.55
CA GLN A 6 -8.88 49.90 -8.59
C GLN A 6 -8.46 49.01 -9.77
N GLN A 7 -8.81 49.42 -10.98
CA GLN A 7 -8.36 48.72 -12.19
C GLN A 7 -6.92 49.08 -12.52
N VAL A 8 -6.05 48.07 -12.47
CA VAL A 8 -4.64 48.17 -12.87
C VAL A 8 -4.44 47.42 -14.19
N THR A 9 -3.85 48.10 -15.17
CA THR A 9 -3.54 47.54 -16.49
C THR A 9 -2.03 47.56 -16.72
N ALA A 10 -1.46 46.40 -17.06
CA ALA A 10 -0.04 46.23 -17.34
C ALA A 10 0.16 45.14 -18.42
N PRO A 11 1.25 45.18 -19.21
CA PRO A 11 1.54 44.15 -20.20
C PRO A 11 1.92 42.82 -19.54
N VAL A 12 1.49 41.70 -20.13
CA VAL A 12 1.90 40.35 -19.71
C VAL A 12 3.29 40.05 -20.27
N THR A 13 4.29 39.88 -19.40
CA THR A 13 5.69 39.65 -19.81
C THR A 13 6.08 38.18 -19.80
N SER A 14 5.47 37.37 -18.93
CA SER A 14 5.76 35.95 -18.78
C SER A 14 4.54 35.20 -18.24
N LEU A 15 4.40 33.93 -18.61
CA LEU A 15 3.45 32.99 -18.04
C LEU A 15 4.24 31.91 -17.30
N ARG A 16 3.79 31.57 -16.08
CA ARG A 16 4.36 30.50 -15.27
C ARG A 16 3.29 29.47 -14.93
N SER A 17 3.67 28.20 -14.87
CA SER A 17 2.86 27.18 -14.20
C SER A 17 3.05 27.30 -12.69
N VAL A 18 2.00 26.96 -11.95
CA VAL A 18 1.99 27.04 -10.48
C VAL A 18 1.46 25.73 -9.91
N ALA A 19 2.24 25.12 -9.03
CA ALA A 19 1.87 23.92 -8.29
C ALA A 19 0.97 24.31 -7.09
N TRP A 20 -0.34 24.35 -7.32
CA TRP A 20 -1.35 24.74 -6.31
C TRP A 20 -1.51 23.72 -5.18
N ASP A 21 -1.07 22.50 -5.43
CA ASP A 21 -0.99 21.36 -4.50
C ASP A 21 0.20 21.46 -3.53
N SER A 22 1.17 22.35 -3.79
CA SER A 22 2.33 22.54 -2.91
C SER A 22 2.01 23.19 -1.56
N PHE A 23 0.79 23.74 -1.40
CA PHE A 23 0.34 24.53 -0.25
C PHE A 23 1.24 25.74 0.12
N ASN A 24 2.24 26.05 -0.71
CA ASN A 24 2.99 27.28 -0.60
C ASN A 24 2.12 28.46 -1.05
N VAL A 25 2.38 29.63 -0.47
CA VAL A 25 1.72 30.86 -0.88
C VAL A 25 2.03 31.16 -2.36
N ASN A 26 0.99 31.27 -3.17
CA ASN A 26 1.08 31.51 -4.60
C ASN A 26 0.13 32.65 -5.01
N PHE A 27 0.52 33.38 -6.06
CA PHE A 27 -0.24 34.50 -6.60
C PHE A 27 -0.57 34.27 -8.08
N PHE A 28 -1.80 34.60 -8.49
CA PHE A 28 -2.26 34.53 -9.89
C PHE A 28 -1.50 35.49 -10.80
N VAL A 29 -1.14 36.66 -10.29
CA VAL A 29 -0.38 37.69 -11.00
C VAL A 29 0.73 38.20 -10.09
N ALA A 30 1.94 38.33 -10.62
CA ALA A 30 3.08 38.92 -9.93
C ALA A 30 3.60 40.10 -10.77
N GLY A 31 3.93 41.21 -10.11
CA GLY A 31 4.34 42.45 -10.75
C GLY A 31 5.32 43.25 -9.91
N SER A 32 5.72 44.43 -10.40
CA SER A 32 6.64 45.31 -9.67
C SER A 32 5.95 45.95 -8.46
N PRO A 33 6.70 46.28 -7.39
CA PRO A 33 6.14 46.94 -6.20
C PRO A 33 5.43 48.27 -6.49
N ALA A 34 5.80 48.98 -7.57
CA ALA A 34 5.17 50.24 -7.97
C ALA A 34 3.68 50.10 -8.35
N LEU A 35 3.21 48.89 -8.71
CA LEU A 35 1.81 48.66 -9.08
C LEU A 35 0.85 48.65 -7.88
N ILE A 36 1.39 48.60 -6.65
CA ILE A 36 0.61 48.54 -5.41
C ILE A 36 0.92 49.71 -4.47
N ASP A 37 1.63 50.73 -4.96
CA ASP A 37 2.00 51.90 -4.15
C ASP A 37 0.74 52.66 -3.70
N GLY A 38 0.63 52.93 -2.41
CA GLY A 38 -0.54 53.57 -1.80
C GLY A 38 -1.80 52.69 -1.65
N LEU A 39 -1.76 51.40 -2.02
CA LEU A 39 -2.88 50.46 -1.82
C LEU A 39 -2.74 49.69 -0.49
N PRO A 40 -3.87 49.29 0.14
CA PRO A 40 -3.83 48.42 1.31
C PRO A 40 -3.27 47.05 0.94
N VAL A 41 -2.16 46.65 1.56
CA VAL A 41 -1.50 45.36 1.33
C VAL A 41 -1.76 44.40 2.48
N THR A 42 -2.03 43.13 2.14
CA THR A 42 -2.07 42.03 3.11
C THR A 42 -0.88 41.12 2.88
N TYR A 43 -0.12 40.87 3.93
CA TYR A 43 0.99 39.90 3.87
C TYR A 43 0.46 38.50 4.16
N LEU A 44 0.83 37.55 3.32
CA LEU A 44 0.48 36.15 3.46
C LEU A 44 1.76 35.31 3.48
N SER A 45 1.85 34.37 4.42
CA SER A 45 3.00 33.47 4.56
C SER A 45 2.50 32.08 4.94
N SER A 46 3.27 31.06 4.56
CA SER A 46 3.08 29.66 4.92
C SER A 46 4.32 29.17 5.65
N MET A 47 4.15 28.43 6.74
CA MET A 47 5.25 27.81 7.48
C MET A 47 4.87 26.41 7.93
N HIS A 48 5.85 25.52 7.94
CA HIS A 48 5.70 24.19 8.52
C HIS A 48 6.05 24.25 10.00
N LEU A 49 5.13 23.81 10.86
CA LEU A 49 5.33 23.74 12.29
C LEU A 49 5.29 22.28 12.74
N ASP A 50 6.37 21.84 13.37
CA ASP A 50 6.44 20.54 14.02
C ASP A 50 5.47 20.48 15.22
N ALA A 51 5.10 19.27 15.64
CA ALA A 51 4.16 19.04 16.74
C ALA A 51 4.61 19.65 18.09
N SER A 52 5.91 19.89 18.27
CA SER A 52 6.45 20.56 19.48
C SER A 52 6.17 22.06 19.55
N SER A 53 5.73 22.67 18.45
CA SER A 53 5.54 24.12 18.31
C SER A 53 4.07 24.56 18.34
N GLU A 54 3.15 23.72 18.80
CA GLU A 54 1.70 24.01 18.81
C GLU A 54 1.33 25.26 19.63
N GLY A 55 2.12 25.62 20.65
CA GLY A 55 1.90 26.84 21.43
C GLY A 55 2.20 28.14 20.65
N LEU A 56 2.99 28.06 19.57
CA LEU A 56 3.44 29.23 18.81
C LEU A 56 2.28 29.95 18.10
N THR A 57 1.29 29.20 17.62
CA THR A 57 0.11 29.78 16.94
C THR A 57 -0.76 30.56 17.92
N VAL A 58 -0.92 30.04 19.14
CA VAL A 58 -1.63 30.71 20.23
C VAL A 58 -0.86 31.96 20.68
N GLU A 59 0.46 31.87 20.83
CA GLU A 59 1.30 33.02 21.20
C GLU A 59 1.26 34.13 20.13
N LEU A 60 1.32 33.77 18.84
CA LEU A 60 1.22 34.71 17.73
C LEU A 60 -0.14 35.42 17.71
N ALA A 61 -1.24 34.70 17.91
CA ALA A 61 -2.57 35.28 17.96
C ALA A 61 -2.76 36.23 19.16
N GLN A 62 -2.15 35.91 20.31
CA GLN A 62 -2.19 36.78 21.50
C GLN A 62 -1.34 38.05 21.34
N ARG A 63 -0.14 37.93 20.76
CA ARG A 63 0.83 39.03 20.66
C ARG A 63 0.57 39.94 19.47
N PHE A 64 -0.02 39.41 18.40
CA PHE A 64 -0.33 40.15 17.17
C PHE A 64 -1.78 39.87 16.70
N PRO A 65 -2.77 40.59 17.26
CA PRO A 65 -4.20 40.38 16.92
C PRO A 65 -4.55 40.61 15.45
N ALA A 66 -3.70 41.34 14.70
CA ALA A 66 -3.86 41.57 13.27
C ALA A 66 -3.40 40.38 12.40
N VAL A 67 -2.78 39.35 12.99
CA VAL A 67 -2.33 38.15 12.28
C VAL A 67 -3.41 37.07 12.36
N SER A 68 -3.97 36.69 11.21
CA SER A 68 -4.89 35.56 11.09
C SER A 68 -4.09 34.29 10.80
N VAL A 69 -4.08 33.35 11.75
CA VAL A 69 -3.45 32.03 11.58
C VAL A 69 -4.50 31.02 11.11
N LEU A 70 -4.24 30.34 9.98
CA LEU A 70 -5.08 29.26 9.47
C LEU A 70 -4.35 27.93 9.61
N ASP A 71 -4.84 27.05 10.49
CA ASP A 71 -4.30 25.71 10.64
C ASP A 71 -4.98 24.72 9.69
N VAL A 72 -4.22 24.25 8.70
CA VAL A 72 -4.71 23.28 7.70
C VAL A 72 -4.49 21.83 8.12
N ARG A 73 -3.74 21.57 9.21
CA ARG A 73 -3.41 20.20 9.66
C ARG A 73 -4.64 19.36 9.98
N PRO A 74 -5.69 19.86 10.69
CA PRO A 74 -6.88 19.08 10.98
C PRO A 74 -7.62 18.63 9.71
N ILE A 75 -7.67 19.52 8.70
CA ILE A 75 -8.31 19.23 7.41
C ILE A 75 -7.54 18.13 6.68
N LEU A 76 -6.20 18.24 6.60
CA LEU A 76 -5.36 17.21 6.00
C LEU A 76 -5.44 15.87 6.76
N GLY A 77 -5.52 15.92 8.08
CA GLY A 77 -5.73 14.75 8.93
C GLY A 77 -7.03 14.03 8.62
N GLN A 78 -8.13 14.77 8.48
CA GLN A 78 -9.43 14.22 8.12
C GLN A 78 -9.42 13.57 6.71
N VAL A 79 -8.75 14.20 5.74
CA VAL A 79 -8.58 13.60 4.40
C VAL A 79 -7.78 12.30 4.48
N ARG A 80 -6.65 12.29 5.23
CA ARG A 80 -5.85 11.06 5.43
C ARG A 80 -6.68 9.96 6.07
N GLU A 81 -7.47 10.28 7.10
CA GLU A 81 -8.33 9.30 7.77
C GLU A 81 -9.38 8.69 6.82
N ILE A 82 -9.99 9.49 5.94
CA ILE A 82 -10.92 8.99 4.93
C ILE A 82 -10.19 8.04 3.96
N MET A 83 -8.99 8.40 3.52
CA MET A 83 -8.17 7.56 2.64
C MET A 83 -7.78 6.23 3.32
N GLU A 84 -7.39 6.29 4.60
CA GLU A 84 -7.06 5.10 5.40
C GLU A 84 -8.26 4.17 5.56
N ARG A 85 -9.45 4.72 5.84
CA ARG A 85 -10.70 3.93 5.91
C ARG A 85 -11.03 3.29 4.57
N GLY A 86 -10.82 4.00 3.46
CA GLY A 86 -10.98 3.46 2.11
C GLY A 86 -10.01 2.31 1.83
N SER A 87 -8.73 2.48 2.16
CA SER A 87 -7.71 1.44 2.03
C SER A 87 -8.08 0.20 2.84
N LEU A 88 -8.47 0.38 4.11
CA LEU A 88 -8.85 -0.70 5.00
C LEU A 88 -10.05 -1.50 4.48
N ALA A 89 -11.05 -0.84 3.88
CA ALA A 89 -12.19 -1.53 3.27
C ALA A 89 -11.74 -2.43 2.10
N VAL A 90 -10.83 -1.95 1.25
CA VAL A 90 -10.27 -2.74 0.14
C VAL A 90 -9.40 -3.89 0.65
N GLU A 91 -8.57 -3.64 1.67
CA GLU A 91 -7.76 -4.67 2.33
C GLU A 91 -8.61 -5.81 2.90
N MET A 92 -9.76 -5.49 3.50
CA MET A 92 -10.70 -6.52 3.99
C MET A 92 -11.17 -7.44 2.86
N VAL A 93 -11.46 -6.91 1.68
CA VAL A 93 -11.84 -7.72 0.51
C VAL A 93 -10.71 -8.66 0.11
N PHE A 94 -9.45 -8.18 0.12
CA PHE A 94 -8.29 -9.03 -0.15
C PHE A 94 -8.11 -10.12 0.91
N VAL A 95 -8.31 -9.81 2.21
CA VAL A 95 -8.25 -10.81 3.28
C VAL A 95 -9.32 -11.90 3.08
N PHE A 96 -10.56 -11.52 2.78
CA PHE A 96 -11.61 -12.51 2.49
C PHE A 96 -11.29 -13.35 1.25
N THR A 97 -10.75 -12.73 0.20
CA THR A 97 -10.34 -13.42 -1.01
C THR A 97 -9.21 -14.41 -0.73
N LEU A 98 -8.24 -14.04 0.12
CA LEU A 98 -7.15 -14.91 0.54
C LEU A 98 -7.67 -16.12 1.33
N ILE A 99 -8.62 -15.90 2.25
CA ILE A 99 -9.28 -16.97 3.00
C ILE A 99 -10.03 -17.90 2.03
N ALA A 100 -10.79 -17.35 1.08
CA ALA A 100 -11.50 -18.14 0.08
C ALA A 100 -10.54 -18.98 -0.77
N ALA A 101 -9.44 -18.39 -1.24
CA ALA A 101 -8.40 -19.11 -1.99
C ALA A 101 -7.79 -20.24 -1.15
N ALA A 102 -7.51 -19.99 0.13
CA ALA A 102 -7.00 -21.02 1.03
C ALA A 102 -7.99 -22.18 1.22
N LEU A 103 -9.28 -21.88 1.38
CA LEU A 103 -10.33 -22.90 1.47
C LEU A 103 -10.45 -23.71 0.17
N VAL A 104 -10.34 -23.06 -0.99
CA VAL A 104 -10.32 -23.75 -2.29
C VAL A 104 -9.11 -24.69 -2.39
N THR A 105 -7.93 -24.28 -1.94
CA THR A 105 -6.75 -25.17 -1.89
C THR A 105 -6.98 -26.38 -0.99
N VAL A 106 -7.59 -26.19 0.19
CA VAL A 106 -7.94 -27.29 1.10
C VAL A 106 -8.95 -28.24 0.45
N ALA A 107 -9.99 -27.71 -0.20
CA ALA A 107 -10.98 -28.51 -0.90
C ALA A 107 -10.36 -29.33 -2.05
N ALA A 108 -9.47 -28.72 -2.83
CA ALA A 108 -8.74 -29.40 -3.90
C ALA A 108 -7.87 -30.55 -3.38
N ALA A 109 -7.24 -30.37 -2.20
CA ALA A 109 -6.47 -31.43 -1.55
C ALA A 109 -7.34 -32.60 -1.05
N GLU A 110 -8.55 -32.31 -0.55
CA GLU A 110 -9.51 -33.36 -0.14
C GLU A 110 -10.07 -34.12 -1.35
N VAL A 111 -10.32 -33.46 -2.49
CA VAL A 111 -10.76 -34.12 -3.73
C VAL A 111 -9.67 -35.05 -4.29
N SER A 112 -8.40 -34.63 -4.23
CA SER A 112 -7.25 -35.42 -4.69
C SER A 112 -6.68 -36.38 -3.64
N ARG A 113 -7.41 -36.60 -2.55
CA ARG A 113 -6.91 -37.33 -1.38
C ARG A 113 -6.55 -38.78 -1.70
N ASP A 114 -7.42 -39.52 -2.37
CA ASP A 114 -7.21 -40.94 -2.63
C ASP A 114 -6.03 -41.19 -3.59
N GLU A 115 -5.88 -40.32 -4.59
CA GLU A 115 -4.76 -40.35 -5.52
C GLU A 115 -3.43 -40.05 -4.82
N ARG A 116 -3.38 -38.95 -4.04
CA ARG A 116 -2.19 -38.61 -3.23
C ARG A 116 -1.89 -39.69 -2.18
N ALA A 117 -2.89 -40.37 -1.61
CA ALA A 117 -2.68 -41.46 -0.68
C ALA A 117 -2.00 -42.67 -1.33
N ARG A 118 -2.37 -43.01 -2.58
CA ARG A 118 -1.70 -44.07 -3.36
C ARG A 118 -0.24 -43.70 -3.65
N GLU A 119 0.03 -42.47 -4.09
CA GLU A 119 1.40 -41.99 -4.32
C GLU A 119 2.27 -42.09 -3.04
N VAL A 120 1.72 -41.65 -1.89
CA VAL A 120 2.41 -41.75 -0.60
C VAL A 120 2.67 -43.19 -0.18
N ALA A 121 1.72 -44.10 -0.42
CA ALA A 121 1.90 -45.52 -0.13
C ALA A 121 3.03 -46.12 -0.97
N VAL A 122 3.09 -45.82 -2.27
CA VAL A 122 4.18 -46.25 -3.17
C VAL A 122 5.52 -45.66 -2.72
N MET A 123 5.58 -44.37 -2.36
CA MET A 123 6.81 -43.79 -1.82
C MET A 123 7.26 -44.47 -0.51
N ARG A 124 6.33 -44.84 0.36
CA ARG A 124 6.63 -45.56 1.61
C ARG A 124 7.14 -46.97 1.38
N THR A 125 6.62 -47.71 0.38
CA THR A 125 7.13 -49.04 0.06
C THR A 125 8.55 -48.98 -0.55
N LEU A 126 8.88 -47.88 -1.22
CA LEU A 126 10.24 -47.58 -1.69
C LEU A 126 11.19 -47.09 -0.58
N GLY A 127 10.73 -46.98 0.67
CA GLY A 127 11.56 -46.64 1.83
C GLY A 127 11.65 -45.14 2.16
N VAL A 128 10.83 -44.28 1.53
CA VAL A 128 10.81 -42.85 1.82
C VAL A 128 10.38 -42.59 3.27
N SER A 129 11.23 -41.89 4.01
CA SER A 129 10.95 -41.52 5.41
C SER A 129 9.88 -40.42 5.52
N ARG A 130 9.20 -40.34 6.67
CA ARG A 130 8.22 -39.28 6.94
C ARG A 130 8.80 -37.86 6.80
N ARG A 131 10.08 -37.68 7.13
CA ARG A 131 10.78 -36.39 6.99
C ARG A 131 10.97 -36.00 5.53
N GLN A 132 11.36 -36.94 4.68
CA GLN A 132 11.49 -36.72 3.23
C GLN A 132 10.14 -36.40 2.60
N LEU A 133 9.08 -37.09 3.02
CA LEU A 133 7.72 -36.84 2.53
C LEU A 133 7.23 -35.42 2.90
N LEU A 134 7.48 -34.99 4.15
CA LEU A 134 7.17 -33.63 4.60
C LEU A 134 7.98 -32.58 3.85
N ALA A 135 9.27 -32.84 3.63
CA ALA A 135 10.14 -31.94 2.87
C ALA A 135 9.64 -31.78 1.42
N ALA A 136 9.25 -32.87 0.76
CA ALA A 136 8.70 -32.85 -0.59
C ALA A 136 7.44 -31.97 -0.69
N VAL A 137 6.49 -32.13 0.23
CA VAL A 137 5.27 -31.32 0.29
C VAL A 137 5.58 -29.84 0.55
N LEU A 138 6.46 -29.54 1.50
CA LEU A 138 6.87 -28.17 1.79
C LEU A 138 7.59 -27.53 0.61
N THR A 139 8.38 -28.30 -0.16
CA THR A 139 9.02 -27.79 -1.37
C THR A 139 8.03 -27.55 -2.50
N GLU A 140 7.03 -28.43 -2.70
CA GLU A 140 5.98 -28.25 -3.72
C GLU A 140 5.23 -26.93 -3.51
N PHE A 141 4.65 -26.77 -2.31
CA PHE A 141 3.90 -25.56 -1.98
C PHE A 141 4.80 -24.34 -1.75
N GLY A 142 6.03 -24.54 -1.29
CA GLY A 142 7.02 -23.48 -1.17
C GLY A 142 7.42 -22.89 -2.51
N VAL A 143 7.62 -23.71 -3.54
CA VAL A 143 7.91 -23.23 -4.90
C VAL A 143 6.70 -22.52 -5.50
N LEU A 144 5.49 -23.06 -5.34
CA LEU A 144 4.27 -22.39 -5.79
C LEU A 144 4.07 -21.03 -5.11
N GLY A 145 4.29 -20.97 -3.80
CA GLY A 145 4.23 -19.74 -3.01
C GLY A 145 5.32 -18.74 -3.37
N LEU A 146 6.53 -19.20 -3.70
CA LEU A 146 7.63 -18.35 -4.16
C LEU A 146 7.28 -17.70 -5.49
N VAL A 147 6.79 -18.47 -6.46
CA VAL A 147 6.38 -17.95 -7.77
C VAL A 147 5.21 -16.98 -7.60
N GLY A 148 4.19 -17.34 -6.83
CA GLY A 148 3.06 -16.46 -6.55
C GLY A 148 3.48 -15.16 -5.84
N GLY A 149 4.38 -15.26 -4.86
CA GLY A 149 4.89 -14.12 -4.11
C GLY A 149 5.78 -13.19 -4.94
N LEU A 150 6.59 -13.75 -5.85
CA LEU A 150 7.35 -12.96 -6.83
C LEU A 150 6.44 -12.21 -7.78
N LEU A 151 5.41 -12.86 -8.30
CA LEU A 151 4.41 -12.22 -9.16
C LEU A 151 3.64 -11.13 -8.41
N ALA A 152 3.25 -11.38 -7.17
CA ALA A 152 2.59 -10.40 -6.32
C ALA A 152 3.48 -9.17 -6.06
N ALA A 153 4.74 -9.38 -5.68
CA ALA A 153 5.71 -8.31 -5.46
C ALA A 153 5.97 -7.49 -6.74
N LEU A 154 6.11 -8.16 -7.88
CA LEU A 154 6.31 -7.51 -9.17
C LEU A 154 5.11 -6.65 -9.55
N LEU A 155 3.90 -7.22 -9.51
CA LEU A 155 2.67 -6.51 -9.87
C LEU A 155 2.43 -5.33 -8.93
N ALA A 156 2.52 -5.53 -7.62
CA ALA A 156 2.36 -4.46 -6.65
C ALA A 156 3.42 -3.36 -6.82
N GLY A 157 4.68 -3.73 -7.06
CA GLY A 157 5.77 -2.78 -7.28
C GLY A 157 5.60 -1.96 -8.56
N VAL A 158 5.26 -2.61 -9.67
CA VAL A 158 5.05 -1.94 -10.97
C VAL A 158 3.82 -1.06 -10.93
N THR A 159 2.67 -1.58 -10.48
CA THR A 159 1.43 -0.80 -10.38
C THR A 159 1.59 0.35 -9.40
N GLY A 160 2.24 0.14 -8.25
CA GLY A 160 2.52 1.19 -7.29
C GLY A 160 3.44 2.28 -7.86
N ALA A 161 4.48 1.91 -8.60
CA ALA A 161 5.37 2.86 -9.25
C ALA A 161 4.64 3.68 -10.34
N LEU A 162 3.82 3.03 -11.17
CA LEU A 162 3.02 3.69 -12.21
C LEU A 162 2.00 4.66 -11.63
N ILE A 163 1.28 4.26 -10.57
CA ILE A 163 0.33 5.14 -9.90
C ILE A 163 1.07 6.34 -9.30
N ALA A 164 2.23 6.12 -8.66
CA ALA A 164 3.02 7.19 -8.08
C ALA A 164 3.46 8.22 -9.15
N THR A 165 3.95 7.76 -10.30
CA THR A 165 4.47 8.67 -11.35
C THR A 165 3.37 9.31 -12.18
N GLU A 166 2.35 8.56 -12.61
CA GLU A 166 1.35 9.04 -13.58
C GLU A 166 0.16 9.76 -12.92
N LEU A 167 -0.22 9.37 -11.69
CA LEU A 167 -1.40 9.95 -11.03
C LEU A 167 -1.03 11.01 -9.98
N PHE A 168 0.14 10.89 -9.36
CA PHE A 168 0.53 11.73 -8.22
C PHE A 168 1.81 12.56 -8.44
N ASP A 169 2.46 12.47 -9.62
CA ASP A 169 3.73 13.15 -9.92
C ASP A 169 4.82 12.92 -8.86
N LEU A 170 4.77 11.76 -8.18
CA LEU A 170 5.73 11.34 -7.16
C LEU A 170 6.84 10.50 -7.79
N PRO A 171 8.07 10.51 -7.22
CA PRO A 171 9.14 9.64 -7.70
C PRO A 171 8.74 8.18 -7.54
N GLY A 172 8.65 7.44 -8.64
CA GLY A 172 8.37 6.01 -8.66
C GLY A 172 9.47 5.23 -7.93
N ARG A 173 9.20 4.84 -6.68
CA ARG A 173 10.13 4.06 -5.87
C ARG A 173 9.58 2.67 -5.64
N ILE A 174 10.33 1.66 -6.06
CA ILE A 174 10.04 0.27 -5.74
C ILE A 174 10.56 0.00 -4.33
N SER A 175 9.65 -0.21 -3.38
CA SER A 175 10.00 -0.49 -1.99
C SER A 175 10.48 -1.93 -1.81
N ALA A 176 11.66 -2.10 -1.20
CA ALA A 176 12.16 -3.43 -0.83
C ALA A 176 11.22 -4.16 0.15
N THR A 177 10.45 -3.43 0.95
CA THR A 177 9.47 -3.99 1.88
C THR A 177 8.36 -4.73 1.14
N VAL A 178 7.90 -4.21 -0.01
CA VAL A 178 6.87 -4.87 -0.84
C VAL A 178 7.41 -6.19 -1.40
N TRP A 179 8.68 -6.23 -1.77
CA TRP A 179 9.33 -7.45 -2.22
C TRP A 179 9.43 -8.50 -1.12
N TRP A 180 9.91 -8.12 0.06
CA TRP A 180 10.02 -9.06 1.18
C TRP A 180 8.66 -9.56 1.65
N LEU A 181 7.64 -8.68 1.72
CA LEU A 181 6.28 -9.07 2.10
C LEU A 181 5.60 -9.91 1.02
N GLY A 182 5.72 -9.55 -0.26
CA GLY A 182 5.12 -10.30 -1.36
C GLY A 182 5.74 -11.69 -1.50
N VAL A 183 7.07 -11.76 -1.62
CA VAL A 183 7.80 -13.03 -1.79
C VAL A 183 7.73 -13.86 -0.50
N GLY A 184 8.12 -13.27 0.63
CA GLY A 184 8.18 -13.97 1.91
C GLY A 184 6.79 -14.34 2.42
N GLY A 185 5.85 -13.40 2.41
CA GLY A 185 4.47 -13.62 2.84
C GLY A 185 3.73 -14.59 1.93
N GLY A 186 3.82 -14.43 0.61
CA GLY A 186 3.21 -15.36 -0.36
C GLY A 186 3.74 -16.78 -0.21
N THR A 187 5.06 -16.94 -0.08
CA THR A 187 5.68 -18.26 0.16
C THR A 187 5.18 -18.88 1.45
N LEU A 188 5.22 -18.12 2.55
CA LEU A 188 4.78 -18.61 3.87
C LEU A 188 3.31 -19.03 3.87
N VAL A 189 2.42 -18.20 3.33
CA VAL A 189 0.98 -18.46 3.34
C VAL A 189 0.65 -19.69 2.50
N VAL A 190 1.15 -19.78 1.27
CA VAL A 190 0.87 -20.92 0.38
C VAL A 190 1.48 -22.20 0.93
N ALA A 191 2.72 -22.16 1.43
CA ALA A 191 3.36 -23.32 2.05
C ALA A 191 2.59 -23.81 3.29
N LEU A 192 2.14 -22.89 4.14
CA LEU A 192 1.39 -23.22 5.35
C LEU A 192 0.01 -23.82 5.02
N VAL A 193 -0.72 -23.19 4.10
CA VAL A 193 -2.05 -23.65 3.66
C VAL A 193 -1.94 -25.02 2.99
N GLY A 194 -1.00 -25.20 2.06
CA GLY A 194 -0.78 -26.47 1.37
C GLY A 194 -0.34 -27.60 2.31
N TRP A 195 0.52 -27.30 3.28
CA TRP A 195 0.88 -28.24 4.34
C TRP A 195 -0.32 -28.61 5.23
N LEU A 196 -1.11 -27.62 5.66
CA LEU A 196 -2.32 -27.86 6.47
C LEU A 196 -3.36 -28.72 5.72
N ALA A 197 -3.49 -28.52 4.41
CA ALA A 197 -4.37 -29.28 3.54
C ALA A 197 -3.92 -30.75 3.40
N THR A 198 -2.61 -30.99 3.34
CA THR A 198 -2.04 -32.33 3.06
C THR A 198 -1.56 -33.08 4.30
N ARG A 199 -1.40 -32.44 5.47
CA ARG A 199 -0.86 -33.09 6.68
C ARG A 199 -1.65 -34.34 7.13
N ARG A 200 -2.96 -34.37 6.85
CA ARG A 200 -3.84 -35.49 7.21
C ARG A 200 -3.54 -36.75 6.39
N LEU A 201 -3.05 -36.59 5.15
CA LEU A 201 -2.64 -37.71 4.27
C LEU A 201 -1.38 -38.42 4.77
N ILE A 202 -0.44 -37.67 5.35
CA ILE A 202 0.87 -38.19 5.79
C ILE A 202 0.73 -39.16 6.97
N GLY A 203 -0.40 -39.14 7.68
CA GLY A 203 -0.70 -40.00 8.83
C GLY A 203 -1.35 -41.34 8.50
N VAL A 204 -1.81 -41.57 7.26
CA VAL A 204 -2.58 -42.78 6.92
C VAL A 204 -1.63 -44.00 6.81
N PRO A 205 -1.93 -45.13 7.48
CA PRO A 205 -1.13 -46.35 7.37
C PRO A 205 -1.19 -46.93 5.94
N PRO A 206 -0.04 -47.28 5.32
CA PRO A 206 0.01 -47.78 3.94
C PRO A 206 -0.87 -49.01 3.67
N MET A 207 -1.02 -49.89 4.68
CA MET A 207 -1.80 -51.12 4.53
C MET A 207 -3.31 -50.89 4.40
N GLN A 208 -3.85 -49.76 4.89
CA GLN A 208 -5.27 -49.45 4.74
C GLN A 208 -5.61 -49.00 3.32
N VAL A 209 -4.67 -48.37 2.61
CA VAL A 209 -4.87 -47.88 1.24
C VAL A 209 -4.71 -49.00 0.21
N LEU A 210 -3.79 -49.94 0.46
CA LEU A 210 -3.53 -51.08 -0.42
C LEU A 210 -4.59 -52.19 -0.34
N ASN A 211 -5.30 -52.31 0.79
CA ASN A 211 -6.37 -53.30 0.97
C ASN A 211 -7.76 -52.79 0.58
N SER A 212 -7.90 -51.50 0.22
CA SER A 212 -9.15 -50.89 -0.26
C SER A 212 -9.19 -50.70 -1.78
N ALA A 213 -8.22 -51.24 -2.51
CA ALA A 213 -8.15 -51.27 -3.98
C ALA A 213 -8.46 -52.69 -4.47
#